data_AF-A0AAV8ZEH2-F1
#
_entry.id   AF-A0AAV8ZEH2-F1
#
_cell.length_a   1.000
_cell.length_b   1.000
_cell.length_c   1.000
_cell.angle_alpha   90.00
_cell.angle_beta   90.00
_cell.angle_gamma   90.00
#
_symmetry.space_group_name_H-M   'P 1'
#
loop_
_entity.id
_entity.type
_entity.pdbx_description
1 polymer ?
#
loop_
_entity_poly.entity_id
_entity_poly.type
_entity_poly.pdbx_seq_one_letter_code
_entity_poly.pdbx_strand_id
1 'polypeptide(L)'
;MNEYPAHKFLNGLNGLKRGVKRPKAIRASTSKTDENNEKLILHESFNMRKVCAKMMPKLLPPEQKESRMNTYADILNKINTDPGLLDTVITCDDKIRKYGSG
;
A
#
# COMPACT_ATOMS: atom_id res chain seq x y z
N MET A 1 -19.77 -11.06 1.66
CA MET A 1 -18.34 -10.79 1.90
C MET A 1 -18.10 -9.31 1.65
N ASN A 2 -17.74 -8.53 2.68
CA ASN A 2 -17.43 -7.11 2.50
C ASN A 2 -16.04 -6.98 1.86
N GLU A 3 -15.97 -6.41 0.66
CA GLU A 3 -14.69 -6.04 0.05
C GLU A 3 -13.98 -4.99 0.91
N TYR A 4 -12.80 -5.32 1.43
CA TYR A 4 -11.96 -4.36 2.13
C TYR A 4 -11.57 -3.20 1.19
N PRO A 5 -11.61 -1.94 1.64
CA PRO A 5 -11.29 -0.76 0.81
C PRO A 5 -9.93 -0.85 0.09
N ALA A 6 -8.95 -1.52 0.70
CA ALA A 6 -7.63 -1.77 0.11
C ALA A 6 -7.68 -2.63 -1.15
N HIS A 7 -8.67 -3.53 -1.27
CA HIS A 7 -8.86 -4.37 -2.45
C HIS A 7 -9.28 -3.54 -3.67
N LYS A 8 -10.12 -2.51 -3.48
CA LYS A 8 -10.52 -1.58 -4.55
C LYS A 8 -9.33 -0.79 -5.10
N PHE A 9 -8.46 -0.31 -4.21
CA PHE A 9 -7.24 0.42 -4.61
C PHE A 9 -6.25 -0.48 -5.37
N LEU A 10 -6.03 -1.71 -4.89
CA LEU A 10 -5.13 -2.66 -5.53
C LEU A 10 -5.67 -3.21 -6.85
N ASN A 11 -6.97 -3.42 -6.98
CA ASN A 11 -7.60 -3.86 -8.23
C ASN A 11 -7.55 -2.79 -9.31
N GLY A 12 -7.66 -1.51 -8.95
CA GLY A 12 -7.42 -0.38 -9.87
C GLY A 12 -5.98 -0.34 -10.41
N LEU A 13 -5.00 -0.83 -9.63
CA LEU A 13 -3.60 -0.92 -10.03
C LEU A 13 -3.27 -2.20 -10.83
N ASN A 14 -4.00 -3.30 -10.62
CA ASN A 14 -3.80 -4.57 -11.32
C ASN A 14 -4.18 -4.53 -12.82
N GLY A 15 -4.96 -3.52 -13.26
CA GLY A 15 -5.21 -3.23 -14.68
C GLY A 15 -3.97 -2.70 -15.42
N LEU A 16 -2.93 -2.27 -14.71
CA LEU A 16 -1.67 -1.81 -15.27
C LEU A 16 -0.74 -3.01 -15.52
N LYS A 17 -1.09 -3.86 -16.50
CA LYS A 17 -0.22 -4.98 -16.91
C LYS A 17 1.16 -4.44 -17.31
N ARG A 18 2.17 -5.07 -16.72
CA ARG A 18 3.61 -4.83 -16.89
C ARG A 18 4.04 -4.91 -18.36
N GLY A 19 4.07 -3.76 -19.01
CA GLY A 19 5.10 -3.42 -19.98
C GLY A 19 5.78 -2.18 -19.45
N VAL A 20 7.01 -2.29 -18.94
CA VAL A 20 7.77 -1.13 -18.44
C VAL A 20 8.21 -0.29 -19.65
N LYS A 21 7.26 0.43 -20.23
CA LYS A 21 7.59 1.76 -20.71
C LYS A 21 7.47 2.62 -19.46
N ARG A 22 8.58 3.22 -19.04
CA ARG A 22 8.54 4.38 -18.15
C ARG A 22 7.38 5.22 -18.66
N PRO A 23 6.34 5.53 -17.87
CA PRO A 23 5.36 6.48 -18.34
C PRO A 23 6.17 7.71 -18.71
N LYS A 24 6.27 8.00 -20.02
CA LYS A 24 6.66 9.35 -20.43
C LYS A 24 5.68 10.20 -19.65
N ALA A 25 6.20 11.13 -18.86
CA ALA A 25 5.37 12.03 -18.10
C ALA A 25 4.22 12.42 -19.03
N ILE A 26 3.01 11.97 -18.71
CA ILE A 26 1.84 12.53 -19.36
C ILE A 26 1.88 13.93 -18.80
N ARG A 27 2.56 14.82 -19.51
CA ARG A 27 2.17 16.22 -19.48
C ARG A 27 0.73 16.13 -19.91
N ALA A 28 -0.18 16.17 -18.93
CA ALA A 28 -1.43 16.82 -19.17
C ALA A 28 -1.03 18.06 -19.95
N SER A 29 -1.54 18.21 -21.17
CA SER A 29 -1.53 19.51 -21.81
C SER A 29 -2.40 20.39 -20.92
N THR A 30 -1.86 20.81 -19.79
CA THR A 30 -2.36 21.94 -19.06
C THR A 30 -2.14 23.06 -20.05
N SER A 31 -3.23 23.41 -20.76
CA SER A 31 -3.43 24.79 -21.18
C SER A 31 -2.88 25.66 -20.07
N LYS A 32 -2.00 26.63 -20.34
CA LYS A 32 -1.36 27.47 -19.32
C LYS A 32 -2.42 27.99 -18.32
N THR A 33 -2.66 27.25 -17.27
CA THR A 33 -3.60 27.54 -16.21
C THR A 33 -2.73 27.74 -14.99
N ASP A 34 -2.95 28.87 -14.32
CA ASP A 34 -2.11 29.33 -13.22
C ASP A 34 -1.92 28.20 -12.21
N GLU A 35 -0.69 27.74 -11.95
CA GLU A 35 -0.40 26.60 -11.06
C GLU A 35 -1.10 26.67 -9.67
N ASN A 36 -1.54 27.86 -9.28
CA ASN A 36 -2.34 28.11 -8.09
C ASN A 36 -3.78 27.59 -8.20
N ASN A 37 -4.43 27.67 -9.36
CA ASN A 37 -5.80 27.19 -9.55
C ASN A 37 -5.87 25.65 -9.49
N GLU A 38 -4.86 24.96 -10.02
CA GLU A 38 -4.77 23.50 -9.96
C GLU A 38 -4.62 23.02 -8.51
N LYS A 39 -3.79 23.71 -7.71
CA LYS A 39 -3.61 23.41 -6.29
C LYS A 39 -4.90 23.62 -5.49
N LEU A 40 -5.62 24.71 -5.75
CA LEU A 40 -6.89 25.03 -5.08
C LEU A 40 -7.96 24.00 -5.44
N ILE A 41 -8.12 23.63 -6.71
CA ILE A 41 -9.12 22.63 -7.10
C ILE A 41 -8.83 21.27 -6.46
N LEU A 42 -7.57 20.82 -6.48
CA LEU A 42 -7.19 19.54 -5.87
C LEU A 42 -7.37 19.54 -4.36
N HIS A 43 -6.98 20.62 -3.67
CA HIS A 43 -6.97 20.66 -2.21
C HIS A 43 -8.29 21.14 -1.59
N GLU A 44 -8.99 22.10 -2.20
CA GLU A 44 -10.22 22.69 -1.67
C GLU A 44 -11.47 22.06 -2.29
N SER A 45 -11.50 21.81 -3.60
CA SER A 45 -12.68 21.22 -4.25
C SER A 45 -12.73 19.69 -4.14
N PHE A 46 -11.59 19.02 -4.24
CA PHE A 46 -11.49 17.56 -4.17
C PHE A 46 -10.90 17.03 -2.84
N ASN A 47 -10.46 17.92 -1.94
CA ASN A 47 -9.89 17.58 -0.63
C ASN A 47 -8.73 16.56 -0.69
N MET A 48 -7.97 16.58 -1.80
CA MET A 48 -6.86 15.68 -2.05
C MET A 48 -5.60 16.18 -1.35
N ARG A 49 -4.98 15.32 -0.55
CA ARG A 49 -3.68 15.58 0.08
C ARG A 49 -2.57 14.87 -0.68
N LYS A 50 -1.38 15.48 -0.74
CA LYS A 50 -0.19 14.81 -1.27
C LYS A 50 0.15 13.61 -0.37
N VAL A 51 0.07 12.41 -0.93
CA VAL A 51 0.53 11.18 -0.27
C VAL A 51 1.81 10.74 -0.97
N CYS A 52 2.94 10.78 -0.26
CA CYS A 52 4.19 10.21 -0.76
C CYS A 52 4.06 8.68 -0.85
N ALA A 53 4.64 8.07 -1.88
CA ALA A 53 4.68 6.62 -1.99
C ALA A 53 5.49 6.02 -0.82
N LYS A 54 4.90 5.07 -0.10
CA LYS A 54 5.60 4.30 0.94
C LYS A 54 6.37 3.15 0.29
N MET A 55 7.63 2.98 0.65
CA MET A 55 8.47 1.86 0.16
C MET A 55 7.88 0.52 0.61
N MET A 56 7.62 -0.37 -0.36
CA MET A 56 7.19 -1.75 -0.12
C MET A 56 8.29 -2.70 -0.59
N PRO A 57 8.83 -3.59 0.28
CA PRO A 57 9.94 -4.48 -0.10
C PRO A 57 9.65 -5.41 -1.27
N LYS A 58 8.39 -5.81 -1.44
CA LYS A 58 7.95 -6.74 -2.48
C LYS A 58 6.53 -6.44 -2.92
N LEU A 59 6.28 -6.52 -4.23
CA LEU A 59 4.92 -6.55 -4.78
C LEU A 59 4.34 -7.95 -4.61
N LEU A 60 3.24 -8.05 -3.86
CA LEU A 60 2.56 -9.32 -3.61
C LEU A 60 1.65 -9.70 -4.79
N PRO A 61 1.79 -10.91 -5.35
CA PRO A 61 0.81 -11.48 -6.27
C PRO A 61 -0.58 -11.62 -5.61
N PRO A 62 -1.68 -11.70 -6.40
CA PRO A 62 -3.04 -11.83 -5.87
C PRO A 62 -3.19 -13.01 -4.90
N GLU A 63 -2.66 -14.18 -5.25
CA GLU A 63 -2.69 -15.38 -4.40
C GLU A 63 -2.02 -15.16 -3.03
N GLN A 64 -0.88 -14.47 -2.99
CA GLN A 64 -0.20 -14.15 -1.73
C GLN A 64 -1.00 -13.13 -0.89
N LYS A 65 -1.77 -12.25 -1.53
CA LYS A 65 -2.65 -11.31 -0.82
C LYS A 65 -3.83 -12.05 -0.20
N GLU A 66 -4.44 -12.96 -0.95
CA GLU A 66 -5.56 -13.79 -0.49
C GLU A 66 -5.12 -14.69 0.66
N SER A 67 -4.01 -15.41 0.50
CA SER A 67 -3.43 -16.23 1.57
C SER A 67 -3.19 -15.42 2.85
N ARG A 68 -2.56 -14.24 2.75
CA ARG A 68 -2.36 -13.35 3.91
C ARG A 68 -3.67 -12.91 4.55
N MET A 69 -4.68 -12.57 3.74
CA MET A 69 -5.98 -12.13 4.24
C MET A 69 -6.68 -13.24 5.02
N ASN A 70 -6.69 -14.46 4.49
CA ASN A 70 -7.32 -15.61 5.15
C ASN A 70 -6.60 -15.92 6.48
N THR A 71 -5.27 -15.99 6.47
CA THR A 71 -4.49 -16.21 7.70
C THR A 71 -4.73 -15.12 8.75
N TYR A 72 -4.79 -13.84 8.35
CA TYR A 72 -5.05 -12.76 9.29
C TYR A 72 -6.48 -12.77 9.84
N ALA A 73 -7.48 -13.16 9.04
CA ALA A 73 -8.84 -13.31 9.53
C ALA A 73 -8.91 -14.38 10.63
N ASP A 74 -8.24 -15.51 10.43
CA ASP A 74 -8.18 -16.59 11.42
C ASP A 74 -7.44 -16.18 12.69
N ILE A 75 -6.29 -15.52 12.56
CA ILE A 75 -5.52 -15.01 13.70
C ILE A 75 -6.35 -13.99 14.48
N LEU A 76 -7.04 -13.08 13.79
CA LEU A 76 -7.88 -12.07 14.42
C LEU A 76 -9.03 -12.70 15.22
N ASN A 77 -9.69 -13.72 14.66
CA ASN A 77 -10.72 -14.47 15.36
C ASN A 77 -10.17 -15.13 16.64
N LYS A 78 -8.96 -15.69 16.58
CA LYS A 78 -8.30 -16.29 17.76
C LYS A 78 -7.97 -15.26 18.83
N ILE A 79 -7.42 -14.10 18.45
CA ILE A 79 -7.14 -13.00 19.39
C ILE A 79 -8.42 -12.47 20.03
N ASN A 80 -9.51 -12.38 19.27
CA ASN A 80 -10.80 -11.94 19.82
C ASN A 80 -11.42 -12.97 20.77
N THR A 81 -11.16 -14.27 20.55
CA THR A 81 -11.66 -15.35 21.41
C THR A 81 -10.85 -15.45 22.70
N ASP A 82 -9.53 -15.27 22.60
CA ASP A 82 -8.60 -15.29 23.72
C ASP A 82 -7.73 -14.02 23.72
N PRO A 83 -8.12 -12.99 24.48
CA PRO A 83 -7.36 -11.75 24.59
C PRO A 83 -5.94 -11.93 25.17
N GLY A 84 -5.68 -13.00 25.93
CA GLY A 84 -4.37 -13.31 26.51
C GLY A 84 -3.42 -14.02 25.55
N LEU A 85 -3.89 -14.39 24.35
CA LEU A 85 -3.12 -15.18 23.38
C LEU A 85 -1.78 -14.53 23.03
N LEU A 86 -1.74 -13.21 22.86
CA LEU A 86 -0.54 -12.49 22.46
C LEU A 86 0.56 -12.48 23.54
N ASP A 87 0.20 -12.66 24.81
CA ASP A 87 1.18 -12.72 25.91
C ASP A 87 2.03 -13.99 25.86
N THR A 88 1.56 -15.01 25.15
CA THR A 88 2.25 -16.30 24.97
C THR A 88 3.12 -16.37 23.71
N VAL A 89 3.04 -15.35 22.85
CA VAL A 89 3.71 -15.37 21.55
C VAL A 89 5.20 -15.06 21.69
N ILE A 90 6.06 -16.02 21.34
CA ILE A 90 7.51 -15.84 21.26
C ILE A 90 7.91 -15.77 19.77
N THR A 91 8.62 -14.71 19.37
CA THR A 91 9.10 -14.54 17.98
C THR A 91 10.61 -14.31 17.95
N CYS A 92 11.28 -14.87 16.94
CA CYS A 92 12.70 -14.66 16.66
C CYS A 92 12.89 -14.47 15.15
N ASP A 93 13.76 -13.54 14.75
CA ASP A 93 14.16 -13.32 13.37
C ASP A 93 15.60 -12.81 13.33
N ASP A 94 16.34 -13.15 12.28
CA ASP A 94 17.75 -12.83 12.15
C ASP A 94 17.95 -11.48 11.46
N LYS A 95 18.84 -10.66 12.04
CA LYS A 95 19.27 -9.40 11.41
C LYS A 95 20.74 -9.46 11.06
N ILE A 96 21.05 -9.18 9.79
CA ILE A 96 22.43 -9.06 9.33
C ILE A 96 23.07 -7.84 9.98
N ARG A 97 24.08 -8.04 10.83
CA ARG A 97 24.93 -6.95 11.34
C ARG A 97 25.94 -6.56 10.26
N LYS A 98 26.03 -5.25 9.98
CA LYS A 98 27.12 -4.67 9.19
C LYS A 98 28.17 -4.18 10.17
N TYR A 99 29.34 -4.80 10.16
CA TYR A 99 30.52 -4.22 10.82
C TYR A 99 31.08 -3.15 9.87
N GLY A 100 31.23 -1.92 10.37
CA GLY A 100 31.72 -0.81 9.56
C GLY A 100 33.16 -1.03 9.15
N SER A 101 33.45 -0.88 7.85
CA SER A 101 34.79 -0.52 7.39
C SER A 101 35.02 0.93 7.84
N GLY A 102 35.79 1.09 8.91
CA GLY A 102 36.36 2.39 9.30
C GLY A 102 37.35 2.90 8.27
#